data_AF-A0A849R3H4-F1
#
_entry.id   AF-A0A849R3H4-F1
#
_cell.length_a   1.000
_cell.length_b   1.000
_cell.length_c   1.000
_cell.angle_alpha   90.00
_cell.angle_beta   90.00
_cell.angle_gamma   90.00
#
_symmetry.space_group_name_H-M   'P 1'
#
loop_
_entity.id
_entity.type
_entity.pdbx_description
1 polymer ?
#
loop_
_entity_poly.entity_id
_entity_poly.type
_entity_poly.pdbx_seq_one_letter_code
_entity_poly.pdbx_strand_id
1 'polypeptide(L)'
;MSASSVSIHDSLCDQKQAVSFRLLLGLYGIIPICLILQSLDSWFWQDFLKENLPSNPFHFVLFQVLFGTPHIIASNIVLVSNADYLKHFKRHIILMTVAIAFAYILGNILLPYRVLFIVVATWTIHHVLKQQYGVARGLCGLPDWAFKLLLYLSVMAGVAIYVGIFLRNSLETEHVFWVKNAATVGCLMLLVAAVVCQHYVTTSFGRWFYWSNIFLVITSFYLYQQQHYFMAVLVPRFVHDATAYVFYVTHDYNKHHRQPQNFIYRYAARCNLHVFIVLPVISFFLTFLLLAYGDDAVNFITRYLLGVEFYKVITLGFLGYLALMHYFMEGLTWQKDSPYRKFIAFSK
;
A
#
# COMPACT_ATOMS: atom_id res chain seq x y z
N MET A 1 20.88 21.98 -36.65
CA MET A 1 20.10 23.21 -36.91
C MET A 1 18.81 23.12 -36.11
N SER A 2 18.61 24.13 -35.24
CA SER A 2 17.38 24.66 -34.61
C SER A 2 16.28 23.66 -34.18
N ALA A 3 16.02 23.45 -32.90
CA ALA A 3 15.34 24.39 -32.00
C ALA A 3 14.06 24.99 -32.62
N SER A 4 12.92 24.35 -32.35
CA SER A 4 11.61 24.99 -32.38
C SER A 4 10.68 24.39 -31.33
N SER A 5 10.58 25.15 -30.24
CA SER A 5 9.37 25.42 -29.46
C SER A 5 8.63 24.23 -28.83
N VAL A 6 9.17 23.74 -27.72
CA VAL A 6 8.33 23.31 -26.58
C VAL A 6 7.69 24.57 -26.01
N SER A 7 6.54 24.97 -26.56
CA SER A 7 5.72 26.05 -26.02
C SER A 7 4.29 25.52 -25.93
N ILE A 8 3.89 25.11 -24.71
CA ILE A 8 2.50 24.94 -24.20
C ILE A 8 2.54 24.36 -22.76
N HIS A 9 3.67 23.84 -22.26
CA HIS A 9 3.71 23.26 -20.90
C HIS A 9 4.13 24.18 -19.74
N ASP A 10 4.65 25.38 -20.00
CA ASP A 10 5.09 26.26 -18.93
C ASP A 10 3.99 27.12 -18.31
N SER A 11 2.84 27.35 -18.97
CA SER A 11 1.80 28.26 -18.42
C SER A 11 0.77 27.60 -17.48
N LEU A 12 0.91 26.31 -17.18
CA LEU A 12 0.07 25.59 -16.20
C LEU A 12 0.84 25.15 -14.94
N CYS A 13 2.14 25.49 -14.86
CA CYS A 13 3.02 25.13 -13.74
C CYS A 13 2.85 26.02 -12.51
N ASP A 14 2.35 27.26 -12.65
CA ASP A 14 2.39 28.23 -11.55
C ASP A 14 1.43 27.95 -10.38
N GLN A 15 0.51 26.99 -10.49
CA GLN A 15 -0.55 26.81 -9.47
C GLN A 15 -0.89 25.35 -9.15
N LYS A 16 -0.04 24.39 -9.50
CA LYS A 16 -0.22 22.99 -9.09
C LYS A 16 0.61 22.70 -7.84
N GLN A 17 -0.04 22.22 -6.79
CA GLN A 17 0.65 21.65 -5.63
C GLN A 17 1.50 20.46 -6.11
N ALA A 18 2.78 20.48 -5.81
CA ALA A 18 3.71 19.42 -6.18
C ALA A 18 3.93 18.45 -5.02
N VAL A 19 4.07 17.16 -5.34
CA VAL A 19 4.51 16.14 -4.38
C VAL A 19 6.00 16.35 -4.11
N SER A 20 6.36 16.64 -2.86
CA SER A 20 7.75 16.84 -2.45
C SER A 20 8.44 15.52 -2.14
N PHE A 21 9.60 15.28 -2.76
CA PHE A 21 10.40 14.10 -2.43
C PHE A 21 10.98 14.15 -1.01
N ARG A 22 11.26 15.34 -0.45
CA ARG A 22 11.61 15.48 0.97
C ARG A 22 10.51 15.00 1.91
N LEU A 23 9.25 15.32 1.60
CA LEU A 23 8.10 14.82 2.36
C LEU A 23 8.04 13.29 2.30
N LEU A 24 8.18 12.72 1.09
CA LEU A 24 8.19 11.27 0.91
C LEU A 24 9.34 10.59 1.66
N LEU A 25 10.54 11.19 1.69
CA LEU A 25 11.66 10.70 2.49
C LEU A 25 11.36 10.78 3.99
N GLY A 26 10.71 11.86 4.43
CA GLY A 26 10.30 12.06 5.82
C GLY A 26 9.39 10.95 6.35
N LEU A 27 8.57 10.33 5.48
CA LEU A 27 7.75 9.18 5.86
C LEU A 27 8.58 7.98 6.34
N TYR A 28 9.80 7.80 5.83
CA TYR A 28 10.73 6.76 6.29
C TYR A 28 11.27 7.01 7.70
N GLY A 29 11.01 8.19 8.29
CA GLY A 29 11.24 8.45 9.71
C GLY A 29 10.50 7.48 10.64
N ILE A 30 9.48 6.76 10.16
CA ILE A 30 8.85 5.68 10.91
C ILE A 30 9.83 4.55 11.28
N ILE A 31 10.87 4.32 10.47
CA ILE A 31 11.88 3.28 10.72
C ILE A 31 12.62 3.53 12.04
N PRO A 32 13.33 4.66 12.23
CA PRO A 32 14.01 4.92 13.49
C PRO A 32 13.03 5.06 14.66
N ILE A 33 11.82 5.59 14.45
CA ILE A 33 10.79 5.67 15.50
C ILE A 33 10.44 4.28 16.01
N CYS A 34 10.15 3.32 15.13
CA CYS A 34 9.82 1.94 15.53
C CYS A 34 10.99 1.25 16.24
N LEU A 35 12.23 1.48 15.79
CA LEU A 35 13.41 0.91 16.44
C LEU A 35 13.64 1.50 17.85
N ILE A 36 13.45 2.81 18.01
CA ILE A 36 13.52 3.47 19.33
C ILE A 36 12.41 2.93 20.24
N LEU A 37 11.17 2.86 19.75
CA LEU A 37 10.05 2.34 20.54
C LEU A 37 10.27 0.89 20.98
N GLN A 38 10.75 0.03 20.09
CA GLN A 38 11.09 -1.35 20.45
C GLN A 38 12.24 -1.41 21.47
N SER A 39 13.27 -0.58 21.33
CA SER A 39 14.38 -0.53 22.29
C SER A 39 13.91 -0.05 23.67
N LEU A 40 13.05 0.97 23.70
CA LEU A 40 12.44 1.47 24.94
C LEU A 40 11.55 0.42 25.59
N ASP A 41 10.80 -0.33 24.78
CA ASP A 41 9.94 -1.40 25.24
C ASP A 41 10.72 -2.49 25.97
N SER A 42 11.81 -2.96 25.35
CA SER A 42 12.62 -4.03 25.91
C SER A 42 13.50 -3.58 27.08
N TRP A 43 13.91 -2.31 27.16
CA TRP A 43 14.82 -1.83 28.21
C TRP A 43 14.14 -1.14 29.37
N PHE A 44 13.02 -0.44 29.14
CA PHE A 44 12.37 0.39 30.15
C PHE A 44 10.95 -0.04 30.47
N TRP A 45 10.17 -0.46 29.46
CA TRP A 45 8.75 -0.77 29.66
C TRP A 45 8.45 -2.26 29.87
N GLN A 46 9.47 -3.10 30.04
CA GLN A 46 9.32 -4.52 30.36
C GLN A 46 8.38 -5.23 29.37
N ASP A 47 8.58 -5.00 28.07
CA ASP A 47 7.78 -5.58 26.97
C ASP A 47 6.29 -5.17 26.95
N PHE A 48 5.91 -4.06 27.60
CA PHE A 48 4.55 -3.55 27.61
C PHE A 48 3.92 -3.40 26.21
N LEU A 49 4.63 -2.80 25.25
CA LEU A 49 4.14 -2.65 23.88
C LEU A 49 4.02 -4.00 23.18
N LYS A 50 4.99 -4.90 23.36
CA LYS A 50 4.91 -6.26 22.80
C LYS A 50 3.68 -7.03 23.28
N GLU A 51 3.32 -6.87 24.56
CA GLU A 51 2.18 -7.56 25.17
C GLU A 51 0.83 -6.91 24.84
N ASN A 52 0.79 -5.58 24.73
CA ASN A 52 -0.46 -4.83 24.51
C ASN A 52 -0.76 -4.54 23.04
N LEU A 53 0.24 -4.54 22.16
CA LEU A 53 0.00 -4.35 20.73
C LEU A 53 -0.50 -5.64 20.07
N PRO A 54 -1.32 -5.52 19.01
CA PRO A 54 -1.82 -6.68 18.26
C PRO A 54 -0.71 -7.62 17.80
N SER A 55 -0.63 -8.80 18.41
CA SER A 55 0.31 -9.85 18.04
C SER A 55 -0.32 -10.95 17.19
N ASN A 56 -1.64 -10.94 17.01
CA ASN A 56 -2.40 -11.95 16.27
C ASN A 56 -3.14 -11.32 15.08
N PRO A 57 -3.13 -11.94 13.89
CA PRO A 57 -3.92 -11.56 12.70
C PRO A 57 -5.34 -11.05 12.95
N PHE A 58 -6.09 -11.64 13.89
CA PHE A 58 -7.46 -11.22 14.20
C PHE A 58 -7.54 -9.84 14.88
N HIS A 59 -6.50 -9.40 15.58
CA HIS A 59 -6.40 -8.08 16.18
C HIS A 59 -5.86 -7.02 15.19
N PHE A 60 -5.46 -7.43 13.98
CA PHE A 60 -5.12 -6.49 12.91
C PHE A 60 -6.36 -5.85 12.26
N VAL A 61 -7.57 -6.01 12.80
CA VAL A 61 -8.72 -5.19 12.35
C VAL A 61 -8.45 -3.71 12.62
N LEU A 62 -7.93 -3.36 13.81
CA LEU A 62 -7.50 -1.99 14.09
C LEU A 62 -6.41 -1.55 13.11
N PHE A 63 -5.46 -2.44 12.82
CA PHE A 63 -4.45 -2.18 11.81
C PHE A 63 -5.07 -1.93 10.44
N GLN A 64 -6.01 -2.75 9.98
CA GLN A 64 -6.72 -2.61 8.71
C GLN A 64 -7.55 -1.33 8.63
N VAL A 65 -8.10 -0.87 9.76
CA VAL A 65 -8.84 0.39 9.86
C VAL A 65 -7.90 1.59 9.76
N LEU A 66 -6.70 1.52 10.35
CA LEU A 66 -5.72 2.61 10.33
C LEU A 66 -4.86 2.62 9.05
N PHE A 67 -4.52 1.43 8.54
CA PHE A 67 -3.57 1.17 7.46
C PHE A 67 -4.04 -0.02 6.62
N GLY A 68 -3.94 0.08 5.30
CA GLY A 68 -4.39 -0.93 4.34
C GLY A 68 -5.72 -0.53 3.71
N THR A 69 -6.81 -0.79 4.41
CA THR A 69 -8.14 -0.64 3.80
C THR A 69 -8.50 0.82 3.45
N PRO A 70 -8.14 1.85 4.24
CA PRO A 70 -8.48 3.23 3.90
C PRO A 70 -7.89 3.69 2.57
N HIS A 71 -6.60 3.42 2.30
CA HIS A 71 -6.00 3.85 1.03
C HIS A 71 -6.59 3.08 -0.16
N ILE A 72 -6.90 1.78 0.02
CA ILE A 72 -7.58 0.97 -1.01
C ILE A 72 -8.95 1.56 -1.33
N ILE A 73 -9.72 1.94 -0.31
CA ILE A 73 -11.01 2.59 -0.51
C ILE A 73 -10.81 3.97 -1.16
N ALA A 74 -9.83 4.75 -0.72
CA ALA A 74 -9.52 6.06 -1.29
C ALA A 74 -9.23 5.97 -2.79
N SER A 75 -8.41 5.02 -3.23
CA SER A 75 -8.10 4.85 -4.65
C SER A 75 -9.35 4.52 -5.48
N ASN A 76 -10.22 3.66 -4.93
CA ASN A 76 -11.47 3.27 -5.57
C ASN A 76 -12.47 4.43 -5.62
N ILE A 77 -12.52 5.29 -4.58
CA ILE A 77 -13.30 6.53 -4.60
C ILE A 77 -12.79 7.46 -5.71
N VAL A 78 -11.49 7.68 -5.81
CA VAL A 78 -10.92 8.54 -6.87
C VAL A 78 -11.29 8.00 -8.25
N LEU A 79 -11.24 6.67 -8.44
CA LEU A 79 -11.63 6.02 -9.70
C LEU A 79 -13.11 6.18 -10.02
N VAL A 80 -13.98 5.85 -9.09
CA VAL A 80 -15.44 5.76 -9.33
C VAL A 80 -16.12 7.13 -9.30
N SER A 81 -15.61 8.08 -8.50
CA SER A 81 -16.20 9.43 -8.40
C SER A 81 -15.96 10.32 -9.62
N ASN A 82 -15.11 9.87 -10.55
CA ASN A 82 -14.73 10.63 -11.74
C ASN A 82 -15.15 9.88 -13.02
N ALA A 83 -16.21 10.37 -13.69
CA ALA A 83 -16.77 9.73 -14.87
C ALA A 83 -15.76 9.54 -16.01
N ASP A 84 -14.85 10.50 -16.20
CA ASP A 84 -13.80 10.41 -17.22
C ASP A 84 -12.84 9.25 -16.98
N TYR A 85 -12.57 8.93 -15.70
CA TYR A 85 -11.66 7.86 -15.32
C TYR A 85 -12.32 6.51 -15.54
N LEU A 86 -13.59 6.37 -15.12
CA LEU A 86 -14.38 5.18 -15.42
C LEU A 86 -14.49 4.93 -16.93
N LYS A 87 -14.75 5.97 -17.73
CA LYS A 87 -14.83 5.85 -19.19
C LYS A 87 -13.51 5.39 -19.79
N HIS A 88 -12.39 5.96 -19.35
CA HIS A 88 -11.06 5.61 -19.84
C HIS A 88 -10.65 4.18 -19.44
N PHE A 89 -10.91 3.78 -18.19
CA PHE A 89 -10.48 2.49 -17.66
C PHE A 89 -11.54 1.38 -17.75
N LYS A 90 -12.73 1.63 -18.32
CA LYS A 90 -13.86 0.70 -18.36
C LYS A 90 -13.49 -0.73 -18.77
N ARG A 91 -12.72 -0.87 -19.86
CA ARG A 91 -12.29 -2.19 -20.36
C ARG A 91 -11.40 -2.92 -19.35
N HIS A 92 -10.44 -2.21 -18.76
CA HIS A 92 -9.53 -2.76 -17.75
C HIS A 92 -10.29 -3.17 -16.48
N ILE A 93 -11.23 -2.34 -16.02
CA ILE A 93 -12.07 -2.64 -14.86
C ILE A 93 -12.89 -3.90 -15.13
N ILE A 94 -13.64 -3.98 -16.24
CA ILE A 94 -14.49 -5.15 -16.55
C ILE A 94 -13.65 -6.42 -16.66
N LEU A 95 -12.55 -6.39 -17.41
CA LEU A 95 -11.68 -7.55 -17.57
C LEU A 95 -11.12 -8.01 -16.22
N MET A 96 -10.67 -7.08 -15.38
CA MET A 96 -10.13 -7.41 -14.07
C MET A 96 -11.21 -7.88 -13.10
N THR A 97 -12.43 -7.35 -13.16
CA THR A 97 -13.57 -7.84 -12.36
C THR A 97 -13.87 -9.30 -12.70
N VAL A 98 -13.93 -9.64 -13.99
CA VAL A 98 -14.13 -11.03 -14.44
C VAL A 98 -12.96 -11.92 -13.99
N ALA A 99 -11.72 -11.46 -14.15
CA ALA A 99 -10.54 -12.21 -13.73
C ALA A 99 -10.50 -12.46 -12.22
N ILE A 100 -10.82 -11.45 -11.40
CA ILE A 100 -10.89 -11.58 -9.94
C ILE A 100 -12.02 -12.54 -9.55
N ALA A 101 -13.20 -12.42 -10.14
CA ALA A 101 -14.31 -13.33 -9.87
C ALA A 101 -13.94 -14.79 -10.19
N PHE A 102 -13.32 -15.02 -11.34
CA PHE A 102 -12.83 -16.34 -11.73
C PHE A 102 -11.75 -16.86 -10.78
N ALA A 103 -10.80 -16.01 -10.39
CA ALA A 103 -9.75 -16.37 -9.44
C ALA A 103 -10.31 -16.74 -8.05
N TYR A 104 -11.34 -16.03 -7.57
CA TYR A 104 -12.01 -16.38 -6.31
C TYR A 104 -12.73 -17.72 -6.40
N ILE A 105 -13.53 -17.93 -7.45
CA ILE A 105 -14.30 -19.17 -7.64
C ILE A 105 -13.34 -20.35 -7.78
N LEU A 106 -12.40 -20.26 -8.71
CA LEU A 106 -11.48 -21.35 -9.00
C LEU A 106 -10.51 -21.57 -7.84
N GLY A 107 -9.97 -20.49 -7.26
CA GLY A 107 -9.07 -20.57 -6.12
C GLY A 107 -9.70 -21.22 -4.90
N ASN A 108 -10.98 -20.92 -4.61
CA ASN A 108 -11.69 -21.53 -3.48
C ASN A 108 -12.04 -23.01 -3.71
N ILE A 109 -12.16 -23.46 -4.96
CA ILE A 109 -12.43 -24.88 -5.30
C ILE A 109 -11.13 -25.69 -5.37
N LEU A 110 -10.07 -25.13 -5.98
CA LEU A 110 -8.86 -25.88 -6.31
C LEU A 110 -7.74 -25.78 -5.26
N LEU A 111 -7.70 -24.69 -4.47
CA LEU A 111 -6.53 -24.40 -3.62
C LEU A 111 -6.88 -24.45 -2.13
N PRO A 112 -6.03 -25.06 -1.29
CA PRO A 112 -6.14 -24.93 0.15
C PRO A 112 -6.00 -23.46 0.59
N TYR A 113 -6.69 -23.10 1.67
CA TYR A 113 -6.68 -21.73 2.22
C TYR A 113 -5.26 -21.16 2.42
N ARG A 114 -4.32 -21.97 2.92
CA ARG A 114 -2.92 -21.54 3.14
C ARG A 114 -2.23 -21.13 1.84
N VAL A 115 -2.47 -21.87 0.75
CA VAL A 115 -1.90 -21.57 -0.56
C VAL A 115 -2.50 -20.28 -1.11
N LEU A 116 -3.82 -20.13 -1.01
CA LEU A 116 -4.51 -18.91 -1.42
C LEU A 116 -4.02 -17.68 -0.63
N PHE A 117 -3.83 -17.83 0.68
CA PHE A 117 -3.25 -16.80 1.54
C PHE A 117 -1.84 -16.43 1.09
N ILE A 118 -0.96 -17.39 0.82
CA ILE A 118 0.42 -17.13 0.36
C ILE A 118 0.42 -16.39 -0.98
N VAL A 119 -0.46 -16.76 -1.91
CA VAL A 119 -0.61 -16.08 -3.21
C VAL A 119 -1.04 -14.63 -3.01
N VAL A 120 -2.09 -14.37 -2.22
CA VAL A 120 -2.58 -13.01 -1.94
C VAL A 120 -1.55 -12.20 -1.15
N ALA A 121 -0.86 -12.79 -0.18
CA ALA A 121 0.21 -12.16 0.58
C ALA A 121 1.39 -11.79 -0.32
N THR A 122 1.79 -12.68 -1.24
CA THR A 122 2.84 -12.41 -2.23
C THR A 122 2.49 -11.23 -3.10
N TRP A 123 1.27 -11.22 -3.64
CA TRP A 123 0.79 -10.12 -4.46
C TRP A 123 0.76 -8.80 -3.69
N THR A 124 0.31 -8.84 -2.44
CA THR A 124 0.25 -7.69 -1.53
C THR A 124 1.63 -7.12 -1.22
N ILE A 125 2.61 -7.96 -0.86
CA ILE A 125 3.98 -7.53 -0.59
C ILE A 125 4.65 -7.01 -1.86
N HIS A 126 4.44 -7.69 -2.99
CA HIS A 126 4.92 -7.23 -4.28
C HIS A 126 4.37 -5.84 -4.62
N HIS A 127 3.07 -5.60 -4.44
CA HIS A 127 2.44 -4.30 -4.65
C HIS A 127 3.09 -3.20 -3.79
N VAL A 128 3.13 -3.42 -2.48
CA VAL A 128 3.67 -2.47 -1.49
C VAL A 128 5.09 -2.06 -1.85
N LEU A 129 5.97 -3.05 -2.08
CA LEU A 129 7.38 -2.81 -2.35
C LEU A 129 7.60 -2.25 -3.75
N LYS A 130 6.87 -2.73 -4.77
CA LYS A 130 7.01 -2.22 -6.14
C LYS A 130 6.71 -0.73 -6.22
N GLN A 131 5.72 -0.22 -5.46
CA GLN A 131 5.46 1.21 -5.40
C GLN A 131 6.65 1.98 -4.82
N GLN A 132 7.18 1.54 -3.68
CA GLN A 132 8.29 2.23 -3.00
C GLN A 132 9.58 2.21 -3.83
N TYR A 133 9.94 1.04 -4.36
CA TYR A 133 11.06 0.90 -5.28
C TYR A 133 10.84 1.68 -6.59
N GLY A 134 9.61 1.77 -7.09
CA GLY A 134 9.27 2.55 -8.29
C GLY A 134 9.53 4.04 -8.11
N VAL A 135 9.12 4.60 -6.96
CA VAL A 135 9.44 5.98 -6.58
C VAL A 135 10.96 6.16 -6.43
N ALA A 136 11.63 5.24 -5.73
CA ALA A 136 13.08 5.29 -5.53
C ALA A 136 13.86 5.22 -6.85
N ARG A 137 13.42 4.39 -7.81
CA ARG A 137 14.07 4.27 -9.14
C ARG A 137 14.12 5.60 -9.87
N GLY A 138 13.03 6.37 -9.83
CA GLY A 138 12.97 7.70 -10.46
C GLY A 138 13.96 8.70 -9.87
N LEU A 139 14.34 8.54 -8.61
CA LEU A 139 15.31 9.40 -7.91
C LEU A 139 16.76 8.90 -8.00
N CYS A 140 16.94 7.58 -7.94
CA CYS A 140 18.26 6.95 -7.84
C CYS A 140 18.88 6.67 -9.20
N GLY A 141 18.09 6.66 -10.29
CA GLY A 141 18.60 6.37 -11.63
C GLY A 141 19.13 4.94 -11.79
N LEU A 142 18.63 3.99 -10.99
CA LEU A 142 19.11 2.61 -11.00
C LEU A 142 18.87 1.94 -12.37
N PRO A 143 19.84 1.16 -12.88
CA PRO A 143 19.64 0.35 -14.07
C PRO A 143 18.56 -0.71 -13.81
N ASP A 144 17.86 -1.11 -14.88
CA ASP A 144 16.68 -1.99 -14.81
C ASP A 144 16.93 -3.31 -14.10
N TRP A 145 18.11 -3.92 -14.30
CA TRP A 145 18.46 -5.18 -13.67
C TRP A 145 18.67 -5.01 -12.15
N ALA A 146 19.34 -3.94 -11.72
CA ALA A 146 19.62 -3.69 -10.30
C ALA A 146 18.31 -3.36 -9.56
N PHE A 147 17.44 -2.55 -10.18
CA PHE A 147 16.10 -2.30 -9.69
C PHE A 147 15.30 -3.59 -9.49
N LYS A 148 15.25 -4.47 -10.50
CA LYS A 148 14.52 -5.74 -10.42
C LYS A 148 15.12 -6.67 -9.37
N LEU A 149 16.44 -6.78 -9.30
CA LEU A 149 17.14 -7.61 -8.32
C LEU A 149 16.76 -7.19 -6.89
N LEU A 150 16.90 -5.91 -6.56
CA LEU A 150 16.60 -5.41 -5.21
C LEU A 150 15.11 -5.54 -4.88
N LEU A 151 14.22 -5.27 -5.84
CA LEU A 151 12.78 -5.44 -5.68
C LEU A 151 12.44 -6.90 -5.38
N TYR A 152 12.89 -7.86 -6.21
CA TYR A 152 12.50 -9.25 -6.03
C TYR A 152 13.12 -9.88 -4.78
N LEU A 153 14.37 -9.54 -4.42
CA LEU A 153 14.95 -9.96 -3.15
C LEU A 153 14.16 -9.41 -1.95
N SER A 154 13.74 -8.14 -2.03
CA SER A 154 12.88 -7.52 -1.01
C SER A 154 11.52 -8.20 -0.92
N VAL A 155 10.92 -8.55 -2.05
CA VAL A 155 9.64 -9.28 -2.09
C VAL A 155 9.80 -10.67 -1.51
N MET A 156 10.83 -11.43 -1.88
CA MET A 156 11.07 -12.77 -1.33
C MET A 156 11.25 -12.74 0.19
N ALA A 157 12.09 -11.83 0.70
CA ALA A 157 12.28 -11.64 2.14
C ALA A 157 10.99 -11.16 2.83
N GLY A 158 10.31 -10.16 2.25
CA GLY A 158 9.06 -9.61 2.77
C GLY A 158 7.94 -10.64 2.84
N VAL A 159 7.82 -11.53 1.86
CA VAL A 159 6.83 -12.62 1.86
C VAL A 159 7.15 -13.63 2.96
N ALA A 160 8.41 -14.03 3.12
CA ALA A 160 8.80 -14.93 4.20
C ALA A 160 8.49 -14.32 5.59
N ILE A 161 8.80 -13.04 5.80
CA ILE A 161 8.46 -12.31 7.03
C ILE A 161 6.95 -12.28 7.23
N TYR A 162 6.18 -11.91 6.19
CA TYR A 162 4.73 -11.80 6.28
C TYR A 162 4.06 -13.14 6.58
N VAL A 163 4.48 -14.21 5.90
CA VAL A 163 4.02 -15.58 6.18
C VAL A 163 4.39 -15.99 7.60
N GLY A 164 5.62 -15.69 8.05
CA GLY A 164 6.08 -15.97 9.40
C GLY A 164 5.29 -15.25 10.49
N ILE A 165 4.76 -14.05 10.20
CA ILE A 165 3.90 -13.30 11.11
C ILE A 165 2.48 -13.88 11.12
N PHE A 166 1.86 -14.01 9.94
CA PHE A 166 0.42 -14.26 9.83
C PHE A 166 0.03 -15.74 9.90
N LEU A 167 0.91 -16.66 9.50
CA LEU A 167 0.65 -18.09 9.56
C LEU A 167 1.33 -18.78 10.76
N ARG A 168 1.98 -18.03 11.66
CA ARG A 168 2.79 -18.59 12.76
C ARG A 168 2.05 -19.64 13.60
N ASN A 169 0.76 -19.41 13.90
CA ASN A 169 -0.05 -20.28 14.75
C ASN A 169 -0.66 -21.46 13.97
N SER A 170 -0.53 -21.46 12.64
CA SER A 170 -1.05 -22.50 11.74
C SER A 170 0.07 -23.36 11.14
N LEU A 171 1.32 -22.94 11.27
CA LEU A 171 2.49 -23.67 10.81
C LEU A 171 3.03 -24.56 11.93
N GLU A 172 3.53 -25.73 11.55
CA GLU A 172 4.29 -26.59 12.47
C GLU A 172 5.63 -25.94 12.82
N THR A 173 6.20 -26.30 13.97
CA THR A 173 7.47 -25.73 14.46
C THR A 173 8.60 -25.80 13.43
N GLU A 174 8.69 -26.91 12.70
CA GLU A 174 9.67 -27.08 11.62
C GLU A 174 9.45 -26.07 10.49
N HIS A 175 8.21 -25.91 10.02
CA HIS A 175 7.86 -24.93 8.99
C HIS A 175 8.15 -23.48 9.43
N VAL A 176 7.90 -23.15 10.69
CA VAL A 176 8.26 -21.82 11.25
C VAL A 176 9.76 -21.58 11.19
N PHE A 177 10.56 -22.59 11.52
CA PHE A 177 12.02 -22.54 11.42
C PHE A 177 12.48 -22.30 9.97
N TRP A 178 11.93 -23.05 9.00
CA TRP A 178 12.23 -22.86 7.58
C TRP A 178 11.88 -21.45 7.08
N VAL A 179 10.70 -20.94 7.44
CA VAL A 179 10.26 -19.58 7.06
C VAL A 179 11.19 -18.52 7.65
N LYS A 180 11.60 -18.68 8.92
CA LYS A 180 12.55 -17.78 9.57
C LYS A 180 13.92 -17.79 8.88
N ASN A 181 14.44 -18.96 8.52
CA ASN A 181 15.71 -19.05 7.79
C ASN A 181 15.62 -18.47 6.37
N ALA A 182 14.51 -18.71 5.66
CA ALA A 182 14.28 -18.11 4.35
C ALA A 182 14.26 -16.58 4.43
N ALA A 183 13.61 -16.00 5.44
CA ALA A 183 13.63 -14.57 5.69
C ALA A 183 15.05 -14.04 5.99
N THR A 184 15.82 -14.76 6.82
CA THR A 184 17.22 -14.41 7.14
C THR A 184 18.09 -14.39 5.89
N VAL A 185 18.09 -15.48 5.11
CA VAL A 185 18.89 -15.59 3.88
C VAL A 185 18.47 -14.53 2.87
N GLY A 186 17.17 -14.30 2.69
CA GLY A 186 16.64 -13.24 1.83
C GLY A 186 17.12 -11.85 2.22
N CYS A 187 17.14 -11.53 3.52
CA CYS A 187 17.64 -10.25 4.03
C CYS A 187 19.15 -10.10 3.84
N LEU A 188 19.93 -11.16 4.05
CA LEU A 188 21.38 -11.14 3.81
C LEU A 188 21.70 -10.94 2.32
N MET A 189 21.01 -11.67 1.44
CA MET A 189 21.14 -11.50 -0.02
C MET A 189 20.76 -10.07 -0.45
N LEU A 190 19.68 -9.53 0.12
CA LEU A 190 19.26 -8.15 -0.12
C LEU A 190 20.35 -7.15 0.31
N LEU A 191 20.94 -7.31 1.49
CA LEU A 191 22.01 -6.43 1.98
C LEU A 191 23.25 -6.48 1.08
N VAL A 192 23.69 -7.68 0.68
CA VAL A 192 24.82 -7.84 -0.23
C VAL A 192 24.52 -7.19 -1.57
N ALA A 193 23.36 -7.48 -2.17
CA ALA A 193 22.93 -6.87 -3.42
C ALA A 193 22.82 -5.34 -3.28
N ALA A 194 22.38 -4.84 -2.12
CA ALA A 194 22.26 -3.41 -1.86
C ALA A 194 23.64 -2.72 -1.82
N VAL A 195 24.59 -3.28 -1.08
CA VAL A 195 25.96 -2.77 -1.02
C VAL A 195 26.61 -2.79 -2.41
N VAL A 196 26.40 -3.86 -3.19
CA VAL A 196 26.92 -3.95 -4.55
C VAL A 196 26.27 -2.89 -5.43
N CYS A 197 24.94 -2.73 -5.40
CA CYS A 197 24.23 -1.82 -6.31
C CYS A 197 24.31 -0.33 -5.91
N GLN A 198 24.77 0.00 -4.70
CA GLN A 198 24.80 1.39 -4.23
C GLN A 198 25.65 2.32 -5.11
N HIS A 199 26.66 1.79 -5.80
CA HIS A 199 27.56 2.59 -6.64
C HIS A 199 26.85 3.26 -7.82
N TYR A 200 25.68 2.76 -8.23
CA TYR A 200 24.84 3.41 -9.23
C TYR A 200 24.18 4.70 -8.72
N VAL A 201 24.12 4.91 -7.41
CA VAL A 201 23.43 6.05 -6.81
C VAL A 201 24.41 7.20 -6.57
N THR A 202 24.32 8.20 -7.45
CA THR A 202 25.28 9.31 -7.50
C THR A 202 24.98 10.42 -6.48
N THR A 203 23.71 10.67 -6.18
CA THR A 203 23.32 11.79 -5.30
C THR A 203 23.15 11.35 -3.85
N SER A 204 23.57 12.19 -2.89
CA SER A 204 23.38 11.93 -1.46
C SER A 204 21.91 11.75 -1.10
N PHE A 205 21.03 12.56 -1.70
CA PHE A 205 19.59 12.44 -1.51
C PHE A 205 19.04 11.10 -2.05
N GLY A 206 19.49 10.67 -3.23
CA GLY A 206 19.17 9.35 -3.76
C GLY A 206 19.65 8.22 -2.86
N ARG A 207 20.84 8.34 -2.25
CA ARG A 207 21.37 7.33 -1.31
C ARG A 207 20.50 7.17 -0.06
N TRP A 208 19.98 8.27 0.48
CA TRP A 208 19.03 8.21 1.60
C TRP A 208 17.76 7.46 1.20
N PHE A 209 17.16 7.80 0.06
CA PHE A 209 15.98 7.08 -0.45
C PHE A 209 16.25 5.60 -0.70
N TYR A 210 17.39 5.31 -1.31
CA TYR A 210 17.85 3.96 -1.62
C TYR A 210 17.94 3.11 -0.36
N TRP A 211 18.73 3.54 0.63
CA TRP A 211 18.91 2.80 1.87
C TRP A 211 17.64 2.75 2.71
N SER A 212 16.81 3.79 2.67
CA SER A 212 15.53 3.76 3.37
C SER A 212 14.60 2.66 2.82
N ASN A 213 14.60 2.39 1.51
CA ASN A 213 13.88 1.27 0.92
C ASN A 213 14.43 -0.09 1.36
N ILE A 214 15.75 -0.25 1.41
CA ILE A 214 16.38 -1.46 1.95
C ILE A 214 15.98 -1.66 3.42
N PHE A 215 16.07 -0.59 4.23
CA PHE A 215 15.77 -0.63 5.64
C PHE A 215 14.30 -0.89 5.97
N LEU A 216 13.36 -0.65 5.06
CA LEU A 216 11.97 -1.10 5.26
C LEU A 216 11.94 -2.61 5.53
N VAL A 217 12.59 -3.41 4.69
CA VAL A 217 12.57 -4.87 4.80
C VAL A 217 13.45 -5.35 5.95
N ILE A 218 14.65 -4.79 6.09
CA ILE A 218 15.59 -5.20 7.13
C ILE A 218 15.05 -4.88 8.53
N THR A 219 14.41 -3.72 8.71
CA THR A 219 13.78 -3.34 9.98
C THR A 219 12.57 -4.23 10.27
N SER A 220 11.72 -4.49 9.27
CA SER A 220 10.62 -5.45 9.43
C SER A 220 11.11 -6.84 9.85
N PHE A 221 12.22 -7.32 9.27
CA PHE A 221 12.84 -8.58 9.66
C PHE A 221 13.36 -8.53 11.11
N TYR A 222 14.08 -7.48 11.48
CA TYR A 222 14.58 -7.30 12.84
C TYR A 222 13.43 -7.29 13.87
N LEU A 223 12.39 -6.49 13.64
CA LEU A 223 11.21 -6.43 14.51
C LEU A 223 10.45 -7.76 14.57
N TYR A 224 10.39 -8.49 13.44
CA TYR A 224 9.86 -9.86 13.41
C TYR A 224 10.66 -10.81 14.31
N GLN A 225 11.99 -10.71 14.32
CA GLN A 225 12.84 -11.51 15.22
C GLN A 225 12.61 -11.18 16.70
N GLN A 226 12.39 -9.90 17.02
CA GLN A 226 12.07 -9.44 18.39
C GLN A 226 10.62 -9.72 18.81
N GLN A 227 9.82 -10.31 17.91
CA GLN A 227 8.39 -10.60 18.11
C GLN A 227 7.49 -9.35 18.18
N HIS A 228 8.00 -8.17 17.79
CA HIS A 228 7.22 -6.93 17.63
C HIS A 228 6.48 -6.91 16.29
N TYR A 229 5.57 -7.87 16.11
CA TYR A 229 4.91 -8.14 14.83
C TYR A 229 4.09 -6.97 14.29
N PHE A 230 3.39 -6.24 15.17
CA PHE A 230 2.63 -5.05 14.77
C PHE A 230 3.55 -4.01 14.10
N MET A 231 4.67 -3.68 14.74
CA MET A 231 5.63 -2.71 14.21
C MET A 231 6.30 -3.21 12.93
N ALA A 232 6.59 -4.51 12.85
CA ALA A 232 7.17 -5.14 11.66
C ALA A 232 6.29 -4.96 10.42
N VAL A 233 4.96 -5.05 10.56
CA VAL A 233 4.00 -4.80 9.47
C VAL A 233 3.76 -3.30 9.26
N LEU A 234 3.75 -2.51 10.33
CA LEU A 234 3.52 -1.07 10.29
C LEU A 234 4.54 -0.32 9.43
N VAL A 235 5.84 -0.61 9.59
CA VAL A 235 6.92 0.11 8.89
C VAL A 235 6.69 0.21 7.37
N PRO A 236 6.58 -0.90 6.61
CA PRO A 236 6.36 -0.84 5.17
C PRO A 236 4.98 -0.31 4.79
N ARG A 237 3.95 -0.59 5.60
CA ARG A 237 2.58 -0.17 5.32
C ARG A 237 2.38 1.32 5.50
N PHE A 238 2.88 1.89 6.58
CA PHE A 238 2.80 3.32 6.83
C PHE A 238 3.40 4.11 5.67
N VAL A 239 4.62 3.76 5.25
CA VAL A 239 5.28 4.47 4.14
C VAL A 239 4.50 4.31 2.84
N HIS A 240 4.02 3.10 2.54
CA HIS A 240 3.20 2.84 1.35
C HIS A 240 1.91 3.63 1.32
N ASP A 241 1.10 3.49 2.36
CA ASP A 241 -0.21 4.10 2.50
C ASP A 241 -0.12 5.63 2.54
N ALA A 242 0.79 6.17 3.35
CA ALA A 242 0.98 7.62 3.45
C ALA A 242 1.48 8.19 2.11
N THR A 243 2.37 7.47 1.41
CA THR A 243 2.76 7.85 0.05
C THR A 243 1.54 7.89 -0.86
N ALA A 244 0.72 6.82 -0.90
CA ALA A 244 -0.48 6.77 -1.73
C ALA A 244 -1.44 7.94 -1.43
N TYR A 245 -1.69 8.24 -0.16
CA TYR A 245 -2.49 9.40 0.25
C TYR A 245 -1.90 10.73 -0.20
N VAL A 246 -0.59 10.93 -0.09
CA VAL A 246 0.07 12.15 -0.59
C VAL A 246 -0.21 12.33 -2.08
N PHE A 247 -0.13 11.25 -2.88
CA PHE A 247 -0.49 11.30 -4.30
C PHE A 247 -1.97 11.59 -4.52
N TYR A 248 -2.88 10.87 -3.85
CA TYR A 248 -4.32 11.02 -4.09
C TYR A 248 -4.83 12.40 -3.68
N VAL A 249 -4.40 12.89 -2.52
CA VAL A 249 -4.80 14.19 -2.00
C VAL A 249 -4.23 15.31 -2.85
N THR A 250 -2.98 15.21 -3.30
CA THR A 250 -2.39 16.21 -4.21
C THR A 250 -3.12 16.23 -5.56
N HIS A 251 -3.46 15.05 -6.09
CA HIS A 251 -4.27 14.92 -7.30
C HIS A 251 -5.61 15.63 -7.13
N ASP A 252 -6.36 15.31 -6.07
CA ASP A 252 -7.70 15.84 -5.86
C ASP A 252 -7.67 17.34 -5.53
N TYR A 253 -6.66 17.82 -4.81
CA TYR A 253 -6.43 19.25 -4.61
C TYR A 253 -6.27 19.98 -5.95
N ASN A 254 -5.34 19.50 -6.79
CA ASN A 254 -5.07 20.11 -8.09
C ASN A 254 -6.26 20.05 -9.05
N LYS A 255 -7.15 19.06 -8.90
CA LYS A 255 -8.34 18.91 -9.74
C LYS A 255 -9.55 19.67 -9.23
N HIS A 256 -9.76 19.73 -7.91
CA HIS A 256 -11.05 20.12 -7.32
C HIS A 256 -11.00 21.39 -6.45
N HIS A 257 -9.83 21.89 -6.06
CA HIS A 257 -9.73 23.02 -5.14
C HIS A 257 -10.40 24.31 -5.68
N ARG A 258 -10.24 24.59 -6.98
CA ARG A 258 -10.81 25.80 -7.61
C ARG A 258 -12.22 25.59 -8.11
N GLN A 259 -12.44 24.44 -8.74
CA GLN A 259 -13.71 24.09 -9.35
C GLN A 259 -14.03 22.63 -9.00
N PRO A 260 -14.80 22.40 -7.92
CA PRO A 260 -15.22 21.06 -7.55
C PRO A 260 -16.06 20.42 -8.67
N GLN A 261 -15.54 19.35 -9.29
CA GLN A 261 -16.16 18.74 -10.47
C GLN A 261 -17.13 17.60 -10.11
N ASN A 262 -16.78 16.74 -9.15
CA ASN A 262 -17.62 15.61 -8.74
C ASN A 262 -18.57 15.98 -7.57
N PHE A 263 -19.54 15.12 -7.29
CA PHE A 263 -20.54 15.40 -6.24
C PHE A 263 -19.92 15.45 -4.84
N ILE A 264 -18.91 14.62 -4.57
CA ILE A 264 -18.22 14.54 -3.27
C ILE A 264 -17.61 15.90 -2.93
N TYR A 265 -16.79 16.45 -3.83
CA TYR A 265 -16.12 17.72 -3.62
C TYR A 265 -17.07 18.92 -3.71
N ARG A 266 -18.14 18.85 -4.50
CA ARG A 266 -19.20 19.88 -4.51
C ARG A 266 -19.92 19.97 -3.18
N TYR A 267 -20.24 18.82 -2.55
CA TYR A 267 -20.87 18.81 -1.23
C TYR A 267 -19.89 19.26 -0.14
N ALA A 268 -18.64 18.78 -0.18
CA ALA A 268 -17.59 19.21 0.73
C ALA A 268 -17.37 20.73 0.71
N ALA A 269 -17.37 21.34 -0.49
CA ALA A 269 -17.28 22.79 -0.64
C ALA A 269 -18.46 23.53 0.00
N ARG A 270 -19.69 23.00 -0.09
CA ARG A 270 -20.86 23.58 0.61
C ARG A 270 -20.74 23.51 2.13
N CYS A 271 -20.06 22.48 2.64
CA CYS A 271 -19.77 22.32 4.06
C CYS A 271 -18.48 23.03 4.52
N ASN A 272 -17.84 23.84 3.66
CA ASN A 272 -16.55 24.50 3.93
C ASN A 272 -15.43 23.53 4.34
N LEU A 273 -15.47 22.28 3.85
CA LEU A 273 -14.43 21.29 4.12
C LEU A 273 -13.26 21.47 3.15
N HIS A 274 -12.04 21.47 3.68
CA HIS A 274 -10.83 21.59 2.89
C HIS A 274 -10.57 20.32 2.07
N VAL A 275 -10.20 20.44 0.79
CA VAL A 275 -10.04 19.28 -0.13
C VAL A 275 -9.07 18.22 0.40
N PHE A 276 -8.04 18.63 1.16
CA PHE A 276 -7.07 17.71 1.74
C PHE A 276 -7.65 16.70 2.74
N ILE A 277 -8.73 17.05 3.44
CA ILE A 277 -9.31 16.19 4.47
C ILE A 277 -10.44 15.31 3.95
N VAL A 278 -11.05 15.67 2.82
CA VAL A 278 -12.25 15.00 2.30
C VAL A 278 -11.97 13.53 2.00
N LEU A 279 -10.95 13.24 1.20
CA LEU A 279 -10.65 11.86 0.81
C LEU A 279 -10.18 11.00 1.99
N PRO A 280 -9.24 11.43 2.85
CA PRO A 280 -8.86 10.68 4.05
C PRO A 280 -10.06 10.39 4.98
N VAL A 281 -10.89 11.39 5.27
CA VAL A 281 -12.02 11.21 6.19
C VAL A 281 -13.07 10.26 5.61
N ILE A 282 -13.44 10.42 4.34
CA ILE A 282 -14.45 9.56 3.71
C ILE A 282 -13.94 8.12 3.62
N SER A 283 -12.70 7.92 3.18
CA SER A 283 -12.13 6.58 3.04
C SER A 283 -11.94 5.86 4.38
N PHE A 284 -11.54 6.58 5.42
CA PHE A 284 -11.46 6.05 6.79
C PHE A 284 -12.85 5.69 7.34
N PHE A 285 -13.82 6.60 7.20
CA PHE A 285 -15.19 6.37 7.65
C PHE A 285 -15.83 5.16 6.96
N LEU A 286 -15.70 5.06 5.63
CA LEU A 286 -16.20 3.91 4.87
C LEU A 286 -15.47 2.62 5.24
N THR A 287 -14.17 2.67 5.50
CA THR A 287 -13.41 1.52 5.98
C THR A 287 -13.97 1.02 7.30
N PHE A 288 -14.15 1.92 8.26
CA PHE A 288 -14.71 1.58 9.56
C PHE A 288 -16.11 0.98 9.42
N LEU A 289 -16.99 1.62 8.64
CA LEU A 289 -18.35 1.15 8.40
C LEU A 289 -18.37 -0.26 7.80
N LEU A 290 -17.56 -0.51 6.77
CA LEU A 290 -17.50 -1.80 6.08
C LEU A 290 -16.89 -2.90 6.96
N LEU A 291 -15.84 -2.60 7.72
CA LEU A 291 -15.19 -3.58 8.60
C LEU A 291 -16.01 -3.88 9.86
N ALA A 292 -16.63 -2.88 10.47
CA ALA A 292 -17.36 -3.04 11.73
C ALA A 292 -18.79 -3.56 11.54
N TYR A 293 -19.46 -3.17 10.45
CA TYR A 293 -20.90 -3.45 10.27
C TYR A 293 -21.25 -4.09 8.93
N GLY A 294 -20.31 -4.18 7.99
CA GLY A 294 -20.61 -4.63 6.63
C GLY A 294 -21.13 -6.06 6.56
N ASP A 295 -20.45 -7.00 7.20
CA ASP A 295 -20.86 -8.42 7.19
C ASP A 295 -22.19 -8.63 7.91
N ASP A 296 -22.42 -7.97 9.04
CA ASP A 296 -23.66 -8.06 9.81
C ASP A 296 -24.84 -7.47 9.04
N ALA A 297 -24.64 -6.36 8.33
CA ALA A 297 -25.66 -5.76 7.48
C ALA A 297 -26.06 -6.70 6.33
N VAL A 298 -25.08 -7.33 5.67
CA VAL A 298 -25.36 -8.30 4.60
C VAL A 298 -26.09 -9.51 5.17
N ASN A 299 -25.64 -10.06 6.30
CA ASN A 299 -26.29 -11.18 6.96
C ASN A 299 -27.72 -10.87 7.38
N PHE A 300 -27.98 -9.68 7.93
CA PHE A 300 -29.32 -9.24 8.26
C PHE A 300 -30.24 -9.25 7.03
N ILE A 301 -29.77 -8.68 5.91
CA ILE A 301 -30.53 -8.62 4.65
C ILE A 301 -30.77 -10.03 4.09
N THR A 302 -29.74 -10.88 4.05
CA THR A 302 -29.85 -12.20 3.41
C THR A 302 -30.67 -13.17 4.25
N ARG A 303 -30.57 -13.09 5.58
CA ARG A 303 -31.47 -13.83 6.48
C ARG A 303 -32.91 -13.40 6.30
N TYR A 304 -33.16 -12.09 6.25
CA TYR A 304 -34.52 -11.55 6.10
C TYR A 304 -35.15 -11.89 4.74
N LEU A 305 -34.40 -11.77 3.64
CA LEU A 305 -34.94 -11.94 2.29
C LEU A 305 -34.88 -13.38 1.76
N LEU A 306 -33.85 -14.14 2.13
CA LEU A 306 -33.54 -15.45 1.52
C LEU A 306 -33.48 -16.59 2.54
N GLY A 307 -33.55 -16.30 3.85
CA GLY A 307 -33.43 -17.31 4.89
C GLY A 307 -32.04 -17.96 4.98
N VAL A 308 -31.01 -17.36 4.36
CA VAL A 308 -29.64 -17.90 4.33
C VAL A 308 -28.64 -16.92 4.92
N GLU A 309 -27.59 -17.48 5.52
CA GLU A 309 -26.46 -16.72 6.07
C GLU A 309 -25.27 -16.80 5.13
N PHE A 310 -24.64 -15.66 4.85
CA PHE A 310 -23.42 -15.61 4.06
C PHE A 310 -22.26 -15.12 4.91
N TYR A 311 -21.25 -15.97 5.07
CA TYR A 311 -20.11 -15.65 5.91
C TYR A 311 -19.11 -14.72 5.20
N LYS A 312 -18.76 -13.60 5.85
CA LYS A 312 -17.67 -12.67 5.46
C LYS A 312 -17.73 -12.12 4.03
N VAL A 313 -18.93 -11.81 3.54
CA VAL A 313 -19.14 -11.28 2.18
C VAL A 313 -18.45 -9.94 1.98
N ILE A 314 -18.51 -9.04 2.96
CA ILE A 314 -17.90 -7.72 2.87
C ILE A 314 -16.41 -7.81 3.17
N THR A 315 -16.04 -8.39 4.31
CA THR A 315 -14.65 -8.35 4.78
C THR A 315 -13.70 -9.16 3.91
N LEU A 316 -14.11 -10.34 3.45
CA LEU A 316 -13.28 -11.19 2.58
C LEU A 316 -13.59 -10.98 1.09
N GLY A 317 -14.88 -10.87 0.74
CA GLY A 317 -15.32 -10.76 -0.66
C GLY A 317 -15.13 -9.35 -1.22
N PHE A 318 -15.94 -8.39 -0.76
CA PHE A 318 -15.97 -7.04 -1.34
C PHE A 318 -14.66 -6.27 -1.12
N LEU A 319 -14.14 -6.24 0.12
CA LEU A 319 -12.86 -5.56 0.40
C LEU A 319 -11.69 -6.26 -0.29
N GLY A 320 -11.71 -7.59 -0.38
CA GLY A 320 -10.71 -8.35 -1.14
C GLY A 320 -10.75 -8.02 -2.65
N TYR A 321 -11.94 -7.90 -3.22
CA TYR A 321 -12.13 -7.40 -4.59
C TYR A 321 -11.57 -5.98 -4.76
N LEU A 322 -11.91 -5.05 -3.86
CA LEU A 322 -11.42 -3.68 -3.92
C LEU A 322 -9.88 -3.62 -3.81
N ALA A 323 -9.30 -4.46 -2.97
CA ALA A 323 -7.85 -4.57 -2.80
C ALA A 323 -7.16 -5.05 -4.08
N LEU A 324 -7.64 -6.16 -4.67
CA LEU A 324 -7.09 -6.69 -5.91
C LEU A 324 -7.27 -5.72 -7.09
N MET A 325 -8.43 -5.07 -7.17
CA MET A 325 -8.69 -4.04 -8.16
C MET A 325 -7.74 -2.84 -7.96
N HIS A 326 -7.54 -2.38 -6.73
CA HIS A 326 -6.59 -1.33 -6.39
C HIS A 326 -5.18 -1.70 -6.85
N TYR A 327 -4.67 -2.87 -6.47
CA TYR A 327 -3.33 -3.33 -6.84
C TYR A 327 -3.10 -3.36 -8.36
N PHE A 328 -4.13 -3.75 -9.11
CA PHE A 328 -4.06 -3.73 -10.57
C PHE A 328 -4.12 -2.30 -11.14
N MET A 329 -5.10 -1.52 -10.70
CA MET A 329 -5.38 -0.19 -11.25
C MET A 329 -4.25 0.79 -10.97
N GLU A 330 -3.60 0.73 -9.82
CA GLU A 330 -2.46 1.60 -9.52
C GLU A 330 -1.29 1.45 -10.49
N GLY A 331 -1.08 0.26 -11.03
CA GLY A 331 -0.09 0.02 -12.08
C GLY A 331 -0.39 0.75 -13.39
N LEU A 332 -1.65 1.16 -13.60
CA LEU A 332 -2.14 1.85 -14.80
C LEU A 332 -2.36 3.35 -14.55
N THR A 333 -2.94 3.72 -13.40
CA THR A 333 -3.37 5.09 -13.12
C THR A 333 -2.19 6.06 -13.06
N TRP A 334 -0.99 5.63 -12.66
CA TRP A 334 0.14 6.55 -12.51
C TRP A 334 1.09 6.61 -13.72
N GLN A 335 0.73 5.94 -14.83
CA GLN A 335 1.50 5.98 -16.08
C GLN A 335 1.41 7.36 -16.77
N LYS A 336 2.39 7.68 -17.63
CA LYS A 336 2.59 9.01 -18.23
C LYS A 336 1.35 9.56 -18.94
N ASP A 337 0.62 8.72 -19.66
CA ASP A 337 -0.53 9.12 -20.49
C ASP A 337 -1.88 9.00 -19.76
N SER A 338 -1.87 8.60 -18.48
CA SER A 338 -3.08 8.43 -17.69
C SER A 338 -3.74 9.78 -17.36
N PRO A 339 -5.08 9.86 -17.34
CA PRO A 339 -5.79 11.07 -16.93
C PRO A 339 -5.49 11.50 -15.48
N TYR A 340 -5.08 10.58 -14.60
CA TYR A 340 -4.66 10.89 -13.23
C TYR A 340 -3.35 11.68 -13.21
N ARG A 341 -2.39 11.30 -14.05
CA ARG A 341 -1.02 11.83 -14.00
C ARG A 341 -0.97 13.33 -14.30
N LYS A 342 -1.95 13.85 -15.04
CA LYS A 342 -2.11 15.27 -15.43
C LYS A 342 -2.18 16.23 -14.23
N PHE A 343 -2.61 15.74 -13.07
CA PHE A 343 -2.79 16.52 -11.84
C PHE A 343 -1.67 16.32 -10.81
N ILE A 344 -0.58 15.63 -11.16
CA ILE A 344 0.56 15.45 -10.26
C ILE A 344 1.80 16.14 -10.84
N ALA A 345 2.35 17.07 -10.07
CA ALA A 345 3.69 17.62 -10.26
C ALA A 345 4.64 17.07 -9.17
N PHE A 346 5.94 17.09 -9.43
CA PHE A 346 6.97 16.70 -8.46
C PHE A 346 7.87 17.89 -8.14
N SER A 347 8.24 18.01 -6.87
CA SER A 347 9.25 18.96 -6.39
C SER A 347 10.31 18.23 -5.57
N LYS A 348 11.54 18.76 -5.57
CA LYS A 348 12.66 18.16 -4.84
C LYS A 348 12.53 18.35 -3.34
#